data_AF-A0A8U8BV89-F1
#
_entry.id   AF-A0A8U8BV89-F1
#
_cell.length_a   1.000
_cell.length_b   1.000
_cell.length_c   1.000
_cell.angle_alpha   90.00
_cell.angle_beta   90.00
_cell.angle_gamma   90.00
#
_symmetry.space_group_name_H-M   'P 1'
#
loop_
_entity.id
_entity.type
_entity.pdbx_description
1 polymer ?
#
loop_
_entity_poly.entity_id
_entity_poly.type
_entity_poly.pdbx_seq_one_letter_code
_entity_poly.pdbx_strand_id
1 'polypeptide(L)'
;MALARRRQWQLLLEQARPRARRAPRAPLQRRGDLGGQLGGPLGGGLGQAQERLQGLDSEKRELESGNRQLRERLQQLQRELGERESRESSLCTRVGSLELEVSQCREELEQSRGRVEALEAEERRLQAQEQQRRQERDEALGRAQALSEQLENTGAQLQQAQQQLQEQLEQVSALRELEASQRALLAEHEERIHLLEMERRRLHNDIQELRGNIRVFCRVRPLLPEERERQRGMPHLHFPPQDARSLVLTRPDDSQVGRERRVELRYDFSFDRVFPPGASQQEIFREIQLLVQSALDGYPVCIFAYGQTGSGKTFTMEGRRLGRQFWGRA
;
A
#
# COMPACT_ATOMS: atom_id res chain seq x y z
N MET A 1 69.37 18.11 10.19
CA MET A 1 70.69 17.46 10.37
C MET A 1 70.81 16.26 9.44
N ALA A 2 71.33 16.50 8.24
CA ALA A 2 72.03 15.51 7.42
C ALA A 2 73.11 16.28 6.65
N LEU A 3 73.96 16.96 7.45
CA LEU A 3 75.30 17.33 7.06
C LEU A 3 76.05 16.04 6.73
N ALA A 4 76.80 16.09 5.64
CA ALA A 4 77.62 15.02 5.07
C ALA A 4 76.91 14.14 4.02
N ARG A 5 77.54 14.08 2.83
CA ARG A 5 77.37 13.10 1.74
C ARG A 5 76.53 13.49 0.51
N ARG A 6 76.75 14.68 -0.04
CA ARG A 6 76.86 14.88 -1.51
C ARG A 6 78.01 15.82 -1.90
N ARG A 7 79.10 15.72 -1.12
CA ARG A 7 80.48 15.99 -1.52
C ARG A 7 81.08 14.68 -2.02
N GLN A 8 80.86 14.32 -3.28
CA GLN A 8 81.58 13.24 -3.97
C GLN A 8 81.19 13.29 -5.45
N TRP A 9 82.17 13.54 -6.34
CA TRP A 9 82.10 13.58 -7.82
C TRP A 9 82.06 14.93 -8.56
N GLN A 10 82.82 15.94 -8.10
CA GLN A 10 83.43 16.94 -9.00
C GLN A 10 84.78 17.46 -8.44
N LEU A 11 85.55 16.52 -7.90
CA LEU A 11 86.92 16.66 -7.37
C LEU A 11 87.61 15.32 -7.67
N LEU A 12 88.25 15.19 -8.84
CA LEU A 12 89.38 14.28 -9.16
C LEU A 12 89.56 14.09 -10.70
N LEU A 13 90.01 15.17 -11.35
CA LEU A 13 90.96 15.19 -12.46
C LEU A 13 91.61 16.57 -12.34
N GLU A 14 92.87 16.76 -11.97
CA GLU A 14 93.88 15.88 -11.40
C GLU A 14 94.90 16.84 -10.79
N GLN A 15 95.27 16.62 -9.54
CA GLN A 15 96.37 17.33 -8.94
C GLN A 15 97.68 16.76 -9.47
N ALA A 16 98.47 17.60 -10.11
CA ALA A 16 99.92 17.60 -9.93
C ALA A 16 100.38 19.05 -9.74
N ARG A 17 100.32 19.51 -8.48
CA ARG A 17 101.23 20.56 -8.00
C ARG A 17 102.51 19.86 -7.56
N PRO A 18 103.66 20.56 -7.65
CA PRO A 18 104.09 21.20 -6.42
C PRO A 18 104.54 22.66 -6.64
N ARG A 19 104.26 23.50 -5.65
CA ARG A 19 105.02 24.73 -5.38
C ARG A 19 106.16 24.37 -4.42
N ALA A 20 107.41 24.69 -4.73
CA ALA A 20 108.42 24.93 -3.70
C ALA A 20 109.65 25.70 -4.20
N ARG A 21 109.80 26.91 -3.61
CA ARG A 21 111.01 27.47 -2.98
C ARG A 21 112.19 27.99 -3.82
N ARG A 22 112.79 29.02 -3.22
CA ARG A 22 113.82 29.98 -3.65
C ARG A 22 115.24 29.39 -3.61
N ALA A 23 116.08 29.83 -4.58
CA ALA A 23 117.52 30.23 -4.55
C ALA A 23 118.58 29.31 -3.87
N PRO A 24 119.92 29.44 -4.10
CA PRO A 24 120.70 30.37 -4.94
C PRO A 24 121.85 29.73 -5.80
N ARG A 25 122.48 30.58 -6.62
CA ARG A 25 123.93 30.71 -7.01
C ARG A 25 124.72 29.59 -7.75
N ALA A 26 125.48 30.08 -8.74
CA ALA A 26 126.52 29.49 -9.61
C ALA A 26 127.78 28.97 -8.86
N PRO A 27 128.77 28.30 -9.53
CA PRO A 27 129.82 28.95 -10.37
C PRO A 27 130.18 28.06 -11.60
N LEU A 28 131.13 28.29 -12.52
CA LEU A 28 132.40 29.03 -12.66
C LEU A 28 132.45 29.67 -14.08
N GLN A 29 132.90 30.90 -14.33
CA GLN A 29 134.27 31.46 -14.24
C GLN A 29 135.28 30.72 -15.15
N ARG A 30 136.16 31.34 -15.96
CA ARG A 30 136.87 32.65 -16.06
C ARG A 30 137.41 32.73 -17.51
N ARG A 31 137.97 33.78 -18.13
CA ARG A 31 138.58 35.10 -17.83
C ARG A 31 138.81 35.70 -19.25
N GLY A 32 138.92 36.99 -19.53
CA GLY A 32 138.93 38.20 -18.73
C GLY A 32 139.08 39.38 -19.71
N ASP A 33 138.19 40.37 -19.55
CA ASP A 33 138.49 41.78 -19.27
C ASP A 33 139.88 42.39 -19.56
N LEU A 34 139.79 43.55 -20.27
CA LEU A 34 140.38 44.88 -20.00
C LEU A 34 141.60 45.39 -20.81
N GLY A 35 141.41 46.63 -21.32
CA GLY A 35 142.41 47.66 -21.62
C GLY A 35 143.12 47.49 -22.96
N GLY A 36 143.30 48.47 -23.83
CA GLY A 36 143.18 49.91 -23.74
C GLY A 36 144.17 50.51 -24.76
N GLN A 37 143.67 51.45 -25.57
CA GLN A 37 144.37 52.60 -26.17
C GLN A 37 145.67 52.47 -27.02
N LEU A 38 145.58 53.20 -28.15
CA LEU A 38 146.60 54.00 -28.88
C LEU A 38 147.60 53.31 -29.83
N GLY A 39 147.38 53.57 -31.14
CA GLY A 39 148.30 54.39 -31.94
C GLY A 39 149.46 53.70 -32.68
N GLY A 40 149.23 53.36 -33.97
CA GLY A 40 150.17 53.34 -35.12
C GLY A 40 151.58 52.72 -35.00
N PRO A 41 152.41 52.75 -36.06
CA PRO A 41 152.14 52.99 -37.47
C PRO A 41 152.71 51.89 -38.42
N LEU A 42 152.43 52.05 -39.72
CA LEU A 42 153.17 51.58 -40.90
C LEU A 42 153.41 50.07 -41.12
N GLY A 43 152.83 49.57 -42.23
CA GLY A 43 153.64 48.90 -43.25
C GLY A 43 153.26 47.48 -43.66
N GLY A 44 152.47 47.35 -44.74
CA GLY A 44 152.76 46.42 -45.82
C GLY A 44 152.06 45.04 -45.79
N GLY A 45 151.30 44.75 -46.85
CA GLY A 45 150.96 43.37 -47.24
C GLY A 45 149.51 43.14 -47.66
N LEU A 46 149.02 43.90 -48.64
CA LEU A 46 147.76 43.64 -49.35
C LEU A 46 147.81 42.28 -50.08
N GLY A 47 146.81 41.41 -49.87
CA GLY A 47 146.61 40.24 -50.73
C GLY A 47 145.64 39.15 -50.26
N GLN A 48 145.37 39.00 -48.95
CA GLN A 48 144.66 37.80 -48.45
C GLN A 48 143.36 38.06 -47.65
N ALA A 49 142.85 39.29 -47.61
CA ALA A 49 141.66 39.66 -46.83
C ALA A 49 140.32 39.62 -47.61
N GLN A 50 140.33 39.20 -48.88
CA GLN A 50 139.15 39.29 -49.77
C GLN A 50 138.29 38.01 -49.82
N GLU A 51 138.81 36.83 -49.45
CA GLU A 51 138.06 35.56 -49.50
C GLU A 51 137.24 35.26 -48.23
N ARG A 52 137.68 35.71 -47.04
CA ARG A 52 136.95 35.46 -45.78
C ARG A 52 135.69 36.31 -45.56
N LEU A 53 135.56 37.43 -46.28
CA LEU A 53 134.37 38.29 -46.26
C LEU A 53 133.21 37.69 -47.10
N GLN A 54 133.51 36.91 -48.14
CA GLN A 54 132.48 36.30 -48.99
C GLN A 54 131.79 35.10 -48.33
N GLY A 55 132.50 34.32 -47.50
CA GLY A 55 131.92 33.15 -46.81
C GLY A 55 130.93 33.49 -45.69
N LEU A 56 131.17 34.58 -44.96
CA LEU A 56 130.26 35.06 -43.90
C LEU A 56 129.01 35.74 -44.49
N ASP A 57 129.11 36.33 -45.68
CA ASP A 57 127.95 36.88 -46.40
C ASP A 57 127.04 35.78 -46.98
N SER A 58 127.57 34.61 -47.37
CA SER A 58 126.75 33.47 -47.78
C SER A 58 125.97 32.84 -46.61
N GLU A 59 126.59 32.68 -45.44
CA GLU A 59 125.95 32.11 -44.25
C GLU A 59 124.85 33.02 -43.70
N LYS A 60 125.08 34.34 -43.74
CA LYS A 60 124.07 35.34 -43.37
C LYS A 60 122.86 35.31 -44.30
N ARG A 61 123.06 35.13 -45.61
CA ARG A 61 121.97 35.03 -46.60
C ARG A 61 121.15 33.75 -46.43
N GLU A 62 121.77 32.63 -46.07
CA GLU A 62 121.05 31.38 -45.77
C GLU A 62 120.23 31.49 -44.48
N LEU A 63 120.79 32.07 -43.42
CA LEU A 63 120.05 32.32 -42.19
C LEU A 63 118.92 33.35 -42.38
N GLU A 64 119.13 34.39 -43.19
CA GLU A 64 118.08 35.36 -43.55
C GLU A 64 116.98 34.74 -44.42
N SER A 65 117.34 33.83 -45.34
CA SER A 65 116.41 33.01 -46.13
C SER A 65 115.58 32.09 -45.23
N GLY A 66 116.23 31.37 -44.31
CA GLY A 66 115.56 30.51 -43.33
C GLY A 66 114.67 31.28 -42.36
N ASN A 67 115.10 32.46 -41.90
CA ASN A 67 114.26 33.34 -41.07
C ASN A 67 113.04 33.84 -41.85
N ARG A 68 113.19 34.13 -43.15
CA ARG A 68 112.09 34.56 -44.01
C ARG A 68 111.08 33.43 -44.22
N GLN A 69 111.55 32.21 -44.51
CA GLN A 69 110.69 31.02 -44.62
C GLN A 69 109.99 30.67 -43.31
N LEU A 70 110.69 30.76 -42.17
CA LEU A 70 110.08 30.53 -40.85
C LEU A 70 109.04 31.59 -40.51
N ARG A 71 109.26 32.86 -40.88
CA ARG A 71 108.28 33.94 -40.72
C ARG A 71 107.06 33.76 -41.62
N GLU A 72 107.24 33.33 -42.86
CA GLU A 72 106.15 32.99 -43.77
C GLU A 72 105.34 31.78 -43.27
N ARG A 73 106.02 30.74 -42.77
CA ARG A 73 105.38 29.57 -42.15
C ARG A 73 104.63 29.94 -40.86
N LEU A 74 105.18 30.85 -40.05
CA LEU A 74 104.51 31.40 -38.87
C LEU A 74 103.26 32.21 -39.24
N GLN A 75 103.34 33.06 -40.28
CA GLN A 75 102.17 33.78 -40.77
C GLN A 75 101.10 32.86 -41.34
N GLN A 76 101.50 31.80 -42.06
CA GLN A 76 100.56 30.82 -42.60
C GLN A 76 99.87 30.03 -41.48
N LEU A 77 100.63 29.54 -40.51
CA LEU A 77 100.09 28.87 -39.32
C LEU A 77 99.20 29.79 -38.49
N GLN A 78 99.54 31.08 -38.36
CA GLN A 78 98.69 32.07 -37.68
C GLN A 78 97.35 32.31 -38.43
N ARG A 79 97.37 32.33 -39.77
CA ARG A 79 96.12 32.42 -40.56
C ARG A 79 95.28 31.16 -40.43
N GLU A 80 95.89 29.99 -40.53
CA GLU A 80 95.20 28.71 -40.35
C GLU A 80 94.64 28.55 -38.92
N LEU A 81 95.38 29.02 -37.91
CA LEU A 81 94.90 29.07 -36.52
C LEU A 81 93.70 30.01 -36.41
N GLY A 82 93.77 31.22 -36.96
CA GLY A 82 92.66 32.18 -36.96
C GLY A 82 91.42 31.69 -37.72
N GLU A 83 91.61 30.99 -38.85
CA GLU A 83 90.52 30.34 -39.56
C GLU A 83 89.90 29.21 -38.73
N ARG A 84 90.71 28.38 -38.07
CA ARG A 84 90.22 27.33 -37.18
C ARG A 84 89.50 27.90 -35.96
N GLU A 85 90.04 28.93 -35.33
CA GLU A 85 89.40 29.65 -34.22
C GLU A 85 88.07 30.28 -34.65
N SER A 86 88.00 30.86 -35.85
CA SER A 86 86.74 31.40 -36.40
C SER A 86 85.71 30.29 -36.69
N ARG A 87 86.14 29.14 -37.21
CA ARG A 87 85.29 27.97 -37.45
C ARG A 87 84.81 27.37 -36.13
N GLU A 88 85.69 27.24 -35.15
CA GLU A 88 85.38 26.77 -33.80
C GLU A 88 84.39 27.71 -33.11
N SER A 89 84.58 29.02 -33.22
CA SER A 89 83.61 30.02 -32.74
C SER A 89 82.25 29.90 -33.46
N SER A 90 82.24 29.69 -34.78
CA SER A 90 81.00 29.49 -35.56
C SER A 90 80.28 28.17 -35.21
N LEU A 91 81.04 27.12 -34.88
CA LEU A 91 80.48 25.84 -34.46
C LEU A 91 79.98 25.92 -33.02
N CYS A 92 80.69 26.58 -32.11
CA CYS A 92 80.24 26.82 -30.74
C CYS A 92 78.95 27.65 -30.70
N THR A 93 78.83 28.68 -31.54
CA THR A 93 77.59 29.46 -31.65
C THR A 93 76.43 28.62 -32.21
N ARG A 94 76.69 27.78 -33.21
CA ARG A 94 75.67 26.88 -33.77
C ARG A 94 75.27 25.73 -32.83
N VAL A 95 76.21 25.20 -32.05
CA VAL A 95 75.92 24.22 -31.00
C VAL A 95 75.07 24.87 -29.92
N GLY A 96 75.43 26.08 -29.46
CA GLY A 96 74.64 26.83 -28.49
C GLY A 96 73.22 27.17 -28.98
N SER A 97 73.04 27.50 -30.26
CA SER A 97 71.69 27.73 -30.82
C SER A 97 70.87 26.44 -30.88
N LEU A 98 71.46 25.33 -31.32
CA LEU A 98 70.79 24.03 -31.35
C LEU A 98 70.47 23.51 -29.94
N GLU A 99 71.35 23.72 -28.96
CA GLU A 99 71.08 23.40 -27.55
C GLU A 99 69.90 24.21 -27.01
N LEU A 100 69.80 25.50 -27.37
CA LEU A 100 68.66 26.34 -27.03
C LEU A 100 67.36 25.84 -27.69
N GLU A 101 67.38 25.53 -28.99
CA GLU A 101 66.23 24.98 -29.72
C GLU A 101 65.77 23.63 -29.13
N VAL A 102 66.70 22.74 -28.78
CA VAL A 102 66.40 21.46 -28.12
C VAL A 102 65.81 21.70 -26.73
N SER A 103 66.30 22.68 -25.98
CA SER A 103 65.73 23.02 -24.67
C SER A 103 64.29 23.55 -24.79
N GLN A 104 64.03 24.43 -25.77
CA GLN A 104 62.70 24.96 -26.06
C GLN A 104 61.74 23.86 -26.51
N CYS A 105 62.14 23.00 -27.45
CA CYS A 105 61.32 21.86 -27.88
C CYS A 105 61.02 20.89 -26.73
N ARG A 106 61.97 20.69 -25.79
CA ARG A 106 61.75 19.84 -24.61
C ARG A 106 60.72 20.46 -23.66
N GLU A 107 60.83 21.76 -23.39
CA GLU A 107 59.86 22.49 -22.57
C GLU A 107 58.46 22.46 -23.21
N GLU A 108 58.34 22.67 -24.53
CA GLU A 108 57.08 22.56 -25.25
C GLU A 108 56.50 21.14 -25.23
N LEU A 109 57.35 20.11 -25.35
CA LEU A 109 56.95 18.71 -25.24
C LEU A 109 56.45 18.38 -23.83
N GLU A 110 57.10 18.91 -22.79
CA GLU A 110 56.70 18.71 -21.40
C GLU A 110 55.39 19.44 -21.09
N GLN A 111 55.21 20.67 -21.59
CA GLN A 111 53.95 21.40 -21.48
C GLN A 111 52.79 20.71 -22.22
N SER A 112 53.03 20.22 -23.44
CA SER A 112 52.00 19.50 -24.20
C SER A 112 51.65 18.16 -23.56
N ARG A 113 52.62 17.42 -23.03
CA ARG A 113 52.37 16.20 -22.22
C ARG A 113 51.53 16.51 -20.99
N GLY A 114 51.87 17.56 -20.24
CA GLY A 114 51.07 17.99 -19.09
C GLY A 114 49.63 18.40 -19.46
N ARG A 115 49.43 19.02 -20.63
CA ARG A 115 48.08 19.31 -21.16
C ARG A 115 47.32 18.04 -21.52
N VAL A 116 47.97 17.06 -22.15
CA VAL A 116 47.33 15.76 -22.48
C VAL A 116 46.92 15.04 -21.21
N GLU A 117 47.80 14.95 -20.20
CA GLU A 117 47.48 14.30 -18.93
C GLU A 117 46.33 15.00 -18.19
N ALA A 118 46.29 16.34 -18.22
CA ALA A 118 45.18 17.11 -17.64
C ALA A 118 43.85 16.84 -18.37
N LEU A 119 43.87 16.82 -19.70
CA LEU A 119 42.69 16.52 -20.52
C LEU A 119 42.21 15.08 -20.32
N GLU A 120 43.11 14.11 -20.25
CA GLU A 120 42.76 12.71 -19.96
C GLU A 120 42.14 12.55 -18.56
N ALA A 121 42.65 13.28 -17.57
CA ALA A 121 42.07 13.27 -16.22
C ALA A 121 40.66 13.91 -16.21
N GLU A 122 40.46 14.99 -16.98
CA GLU A 122 39.16 15.63 -17.13
C GLU A 122 38.17 14.76 -17.89
N GLU A 123 38.59 14.08 -18.95
CA GLU A 123 37.79 13.11 -19.70
C GLU A 123 37.32 11.96 -18.80
N ARG A 124 38.23 11.36 -18.01
CA ARG A 124 37.87 10.30 -17.05
C ARG A 124 36.85 10.80 -16.01
N ARG A 125 37.00 12.04 -15.53
CA ARG A 125 36.06 12.64 -14.59
C ARG A 125 34.68 12.84 -15.23
N LEU A 126 34.63 13.35 -16.46
CA LEU A 126 33.39 13.56 -17.20
C LEU A 126 32.69 12.24 -17.52
N GLN A 127 33.44 11.20 -17.92
CA GLN A 127 32.91 9.86 -18.15
C GLN A 127 32.29 9.26 -16.87
N ALA A 128 32.95 9.41 -15.72
CA ALA A 128 32.41 8.98 -14.44
C ALA A 128 31.11 9.72 -14.07
N GLN A 129 31.06 11.04 -14.30
CA GLN A 129 29.85 11.84 -14.07
C GLN A 129 28.71 11.45 -15.02
N GLU A 130 29.01 11.18 -16.30
CA GLU A 130 28.01 10.73 -17.26
C GLU A 130 27.44 9.36 -16.87
N GLN A 131 28.30 8.43 -16.44
CA GLN A 131 27.88 7.11 -15.99
C GLN A 131 27.01 7.18 -14.73
N GLN A 132 27.35 8.03 -13.77
CA GLN A 132 26.51 8.30 -12.60
C GLN A 132 25.14 8.86 -13.00
N ARG A 133 25.10 9.88 -13.88
CA ARG A 133 23.83 10.45 -14.36
C ARG A 133 22.98 9.45 -15.13
N ARG A 134 23.61 8.55 -15.91
CA ARG A 134 22.90 7.46 -16.60
C ARG A 134 22.26 6.51 -15.59
N GLN A 135 22.98 6.11 -14.54
CA GLN A 135 22.43 5.27 -13.46
C GLN A 135 21.25 5.96 -12.75
N GLU A 136 21.40 7.21 -12.35
CA GLU A 136 20.33 7.99 -11.69
C GLU A 136 19.08 8.11 -12.59
N ARG A 137 19.27 8.31 -13.90
CA ARG A 137 18.18 8.35 -14.88
C ARG A 137 17.48 7.01 -14.99
N ASP A 138 18.22 5.91 -15.09
CA ASP A 138 17.66 4.58 -15.26
C ASP A 138 16.89 4.15 -13.99
N GLU A 139 17.39 4.50 -12.79
CA GLU A 139 16.67 4.33 -11.53
C GLU A 139 15.39 5.20 -11.44
N ALA A 140 15.46 6.44 -11.91
CA ALA A 140 14.28 7.31 -11.98
C ALA A 140 13.22 6.76 -12.95
N LEU A 141 13.65 6.23 -14.10
CA LEU A 141 12.76 5.61 -15.07
C LEU A 141 12.07 4.36 -14.48
N GLY A 142 12.80 3.49 -13.80
CA GLY A 142 12.24 2.32 -13.12
C GLY A 142 11.21 2.70 -12.05
N ARG A 143 11.49 3.73 -11.25
CA ARG A 143 10.53 4.26 -10.27
C ARG A 143 9.27 4.82 -10.94
N ALA A 144 9.42 5.57 -12.03
CA ALA A 144 8.30 6.13 -12.77
C ALA A 144 7.39 5.03 -13.38
N GLN A 145 7.99 3.97 -13.93
CA GLN A 145 7.25 2.83 -14.46
C GLN A 145 6.47 2.09 -13.36
N ALA A 146 7.12 1.80 -12.22
CA ALA A 146 6.46 1.15 -11.09
C ALA A 146 5.29 1.99 -10.54
N LEU A 147 5.46 3.32 -10.44
CA LEU A 147 4.38 4.23 -10.06
C LEU A 147 3.22 4.24 -11.07
N SER A 148 3.53 4.20 -12.37
CA SER A 148 2.51 4.11 -13.42
C SER A 148 1.68 2.84 -13.29
N GLU A 149 2.32 1.68 -13.11
CA GLU A 149 1.63 0.40 -12.91
C GLU A 149 0.78 0.41 -11.64
N GLN A 150 1.26 1.01 -10.55
CA GLN A 150 0.47 1.18 -9.33
C GLN A 150 -0.75 2.07 -9.54
N LEU A 151 -0.62 3.17 -10.29
CA LEU A 151 -1.73 4.06 -10.63
C LEU A 151 -2.77 3.38 -11.51
N GLU A 152 -2.36 2.56 -12.48
CA GLU A 152 -3.27 1.79 -13.33
C GLU A 152 -4.04 0.75 -12.50
N ASN A 153 -3.34 0.00 -11.64
CA ASN A 153 -3.95 -1.00 -10.77
C ASN A 153 -4.95 -0.37 -9.78
N THR A 154 -4.58 0.73 -9.14
CA THR A 154 -5.47 1.44 -8.21
C THR A 154 -6.65 2.09 -8.95
N GLY A 155 -6.44 2.58 -10.17
CA GLY A 155 -7.51 3.07 -11.04
C GLY A 155 -8.52 1.98 -11.38
N ALA A 156 -8.07 0.78 -11.73
CA ALA A 156 -8.93 -0.37 -12.02
C ALA A 156 -9.72 -0.81 -10.77
N GLN A 157 -9.08 -0.86 -9.60
CA GLN A 157 -9.74 -1.19 -8.33
C GLN A 157 -10.82 -0.16 -7.97
N LEU A 158 -10.54 1.12 -8.17
CA LEU A 158 -11.49 2.20 -7.90
C LEU A 158 -12.71 2.09 -8.83
N GLN A 159 -12.50 1.83 -10.12
CA GLN A 159 -13.59 1.64 -11.08
C GLN A 159 -14.46 0.45 -10.73
N GLN A 160 -13.86 -0.67 -10.33
CA GLN A 160 -14.61 -1.85 -9.88
C GLN A 160 -15.43 -1.55 -8.62
N ALA A 161 -14.84 -0.87 -7.64
CA ALA A 161 -15.55 -0.48 -6.42
C ALA A 161 -16.71 0.51 -6.69
N GLN A 162 -16.52 1.43 -7.64
CA GLN A 162 -17.58 2.36 -8.08
C GLN A 162 -18.74 1.62 -8.74
N GLN A 163 -18.47 0.65 -9.62
CA GLN A 163 -19.49 -0.18 -10.25
C GLN A 163 -20.28 -0.99 -9.21
N GLN A 164 -19.58 -1.64 -8.27
CA GLN A 164 -20.22 -2.40 -7.19
C GLN A 164 -21.10 -1.51 -6.30
N LEU A 165 -20.63 -0.29 -5.97
CA LEU A 165 -21.42 0.65 -5.18
C LEU A 165 -22.68 1.09 -5.93
N GLN A 166 -22.58 1.33 -7.24
CA GLN A 166 -23.73 1.70 -8.08
C GLN A 166 -24.79 0.59 -8.08
N GLU A 167 -24.37 -0.67 -8.30
CA GLU A 167 -25.25 -1.83 -8.25
C GLU A 167 -25.91 -1.99 -6.88
N GLN A 168 -25.15 -1.80 -5.80
CA GLN A 168 -25.69 -1.85 -4.43
C GLN A 168 -26.72 -0.76 -4.18
N LEU A 169 -26.51 0.46 -4.68
CA LEU A 169 -27.47 1.55 -4.53
C LEU A 169 -28.78 1.26 -5.27
N GLU A 170 -28.71 0.71 -6.47
CA GLU A 170 -29.89 0.30 -7.25
C GLU A 170 -30.66 -0.85 -6.57
N GLN A 171 -29.96 -1.82 -6.00
CA GLN A 171 -30.58 -2.89 -5.21
C GLN A 171 -31.29 -2.34 -3.97
N VAL A 172 -30.64 -1.42 -3.25
CA VAL A 172 -31.23 -0.80 -2.05
C VAL A 172 -32.44 0.05 -2.38
N SER A 173 -32.44 0.78 -3.50
CA SER A 173 -33.62 1.55 -3.92
C SER A 173 -34.80 0.64 -4.26
N ALA A 174 -34.55 -0.44 -5.02
CA ALA A 174 -35.59 -1.40 -5.39
C ALA A 174 -36.20 -2.10 -4.15
N LEU A 175 -35.36 -2.47 -3.17
CA LEU A 175 -35.83 -3.08 -1.92
C LEU A 175 -36.68 -2.12 -1.08
N ARG A 176 -36.31 -0.83 -1.04
CA ARG A 176 -37.08 0.20 -0.32
C ARG A 176 -38.46 0.43 -0.95
N GLU A 177 -38.55 0.44 -2.28
CA GLU A 177 -39.83 0.54 -2.99
C GLU A 177 -40.72 -0.67 -2.72
N LEU A 178 -40.14 -1.87 -2.75
CA LEU A 178 -40.86 -3.10 -2.40
C LEU A 178 -41.37 -3.07 -0.96
N GLU A 179 -40.52 -2.70 0.00
CA GLU A 179 -40.90 -2.57 1.41
C GLU A 179 -42.04 -1.56 1.60
N ALA A 180 -41.98 -0.41 0.93
CA ALA A 180 -43.04 0.59 0.97
C ALA A 180 -44.37 0.04 0.42
N SER A 181 -44.33 -0.69 -0.70
CA SER A 181 -45.53 -1.32 -1.29
C SER A 181 -46.14 -2.38 -0.37
N GLN A 182 -45.30 -3.21 0.26
CA GLN A 182 -45.75 -4.25 1.19
C GLN A 182 -46.36 -3.65 2.45
N ARG A 183 -45.75 -2.59 3.01
CA ARG A 183 -46.30 -1.88 4.17
C ARG A 183 -47.66 -1.25 3.86
N ALA A 184 -47.82 -0.67 2.67
CA ALA A 184 -49.11 -0.13 2.24
C ALA A 184 -50.19 -1.22 2.12
N LEU A 185 -49.85 -2.37 1.53
CA LEU A 185 -50.77 -3.51 1.41
C LEU A 185 -51.16 -4.08 2.79
N LEU A 186 -50.20 -4.19 3.71
CA LEU A 186 -50.47 -4.65 5.08
C LEU A 186 -51.40 -3.69 5.81
N ALA A 187 -51.18 -2.38 5.69
CA ALA A 187 -52.07 -1.38 6.29
C ALA A 187 -53.50 -1.48 5.73
N GLU A 188 -53.66 -1.67 4.42
CA GLU A 188 -54.97 -1.88 3.79
C GLU A 188 -55.65 -3.16 4.32
N HIS A 189 -54.91 -4.25 4.46
CA HIS A 189 -55.43 -5.51 5.01
C HIS A 189 -55.81 -5.40 6.49
N GLU A 190 -55.02 -4.70 7.31
CA GLU A 190 -55.34 -4.44 8.71
C GLU A 190 -56.61 -3.62 8.85
N GLU A 191 -56.77 -2.57 8.05
CA GLU A 191 -58.00 -1.76 8.02
C GLU A 191 -59.20 -2.62 7.60
N ARG A 192 -59.05 -3.45 6.56
CA ARG A 192 -60.10 -4.34 6.10
C ARG A 192 -60.51 -5.37 7.16
N ILE A 193 -59.54 -5.97 7.86
CA ILE A 193 -59.82 -6.91 8.97
C ILE A 193 -60.55 -6.18 10.08
N HIS A 194 -60.12 -4.96 10.43
CA HIS A 194 -60.77 -4.17 11.46
C HIS A 194 -62.24 -3.88 11.11
N LEU A 195 -62.52 -3.43 9.88
CA LEU A 195 -63.88 -3.16 9.41
C LEU A 195 -64.76 -4.41 9.43
N LEU A 196 -64.24 -5.53 8.91
CA LEU A 196 -64.97 -6.82 8.92
C LEU A 196 -65.24 -7.33 10.33
N GLU A 197 -64.30 -7.14 11.25
CA GLU A 197 -64.48 -7.53 12.66
C GLU A 197 -65.53 -6.64 13.35
N MET A 198 -65.56 -5.34 13.07
CA MET A 198 -66.60 -4.45 13.56
C MET A 198 -67.98 -4.83 12.98
N GLU A 199 -68.05 -5.15 11.69
CA GLU A 199 -69.28 -5.60 11.04
C GLU A 199 -69.76 -6.94 11.63
N ARG A 200 -68.84 -7.90 11.85
CA ARG A 200 -69.15 -9.17 12.52
C ARG A 200 -69.76 -8.94 13.89
N ARG A 201 -69.17 -8.07 14.72
CA ARG A 201 -69.69 -7.74 16.06
C ARG A 201 -71.08 -7.13 16.00
N ARG A 202 -71.29 -6.18 15.08
CA ARG A 202 -72.60 -5.55 14.87
C ARG A 202 -73.66 -6.58 14.46
N LEU A 203 -73.40 -7.36 13.41
CA LEU A 203 -74.34 -8.37 12.92
C LEU A 203 -74.60 -9.45 13.97
N HIS A 204 -73.58 -9.85 14.74
CA HIS A 204 -73.74 -10.79 15.84
C HIS A 204 -74.67 -10.25 16.92
N ASN A 205 -74.52 -8.97 17.29
CA ASN A 205 -75.41 -8.29 18.22
C ASN A 205 -76.85 -8.21 17.67
N ASP A 206 -77.04 -7.78 16.43
CA ASP A 206 -78.35 -7.69 15.77
C ASP A 206 -79.05 -9.07 15.77
N ILE A 207 -78.31 -10.15 15.48
CA ILE A 207 -78.83 -11.52 15.56
C ILE A 207 -79.23 -11.89 16.98
N GLN A 208 -78.46 -11.51 18.00
CA GLN A 208 -78.84 -11.77 19.40
C GLN A 208 -80.10 -11.00 19.80
N GLU A 209 -80.21 -9.72 19.43
CA GLU A 209 -81.37 -8.89 19.72
C GLU A 209 -82.65 -9.44 19.06
N LEU A 210 -82.56 -9.85 17.79
CA LEU A 210 -83.66 -10.48 17.06
C LEU A 210 -84.09 -11.82 17.66
N ARG A 211 -83.16 -12.57 18.26
CA ARG A 211 -83.47 -13.81 19.01
C ARG A 211 -84.06 -13.54 20.39
N GLY A 212 -83.98 -12.32 20.89
CA GLY A 212 -84.41 -11.92 22.23
C GLY A 212 -83.27 -11.89 23.25
N ASN A 213 -83.20 -10.78 23.99
CA ASN A 213 -82.20 -10.54 25.04
C ASN A 213 -82.39 -11.46 26.26
N ILE A 214 -83.61 -11.94 26.48
CA ILE A 214 -83.94 -12.92 27.51
C ILE A 214 -84.45 -14.16 26.81
N ARG A 215 -83.78 -15.29 27.08
CA ARG A 215 -84.17 -16.61 26.55
C ARG A 215 -84.30 -17.61 27.68
N VAL A 216 -85.36 -18.40 27.62
CA VAL A 216 -85.69 -19.44 28.58
C VAL A 216 -85.65 -20.79 27.87
N PHE A 217 -84.69 -21.61 28.27
CA PHE A 217 -84.58 -22.99 27.80
C PHE A 217 -85.05 -23.96 28.88
N CYS A 218 -85.89 -24.92 28.48
CA CYS A 218 -86.27 -26.02 29.35
C CYS A 218 -85.40 -27.24 29.03
N ARG A 219 -84.81 -27.86 30.04
CA ARG A 219 -84.04 -29.10 29.89
C ARG A 219 -84.61 -30.17 30.80
N VAL A 220 -85.06 -31.26 30.21
CA VAL A 220 -85.47 -32.45 30.95
C VAL A 220 -84.28 -33.40 31.02
N ARG A 221 -83.84 -33.76 32.22
CA ARG A 221 -82.74 -34.72 32.39
C ARG A 221 -83.22 -36.16 32.16
N PRO A 222 -82.34 -37.07 31.72
CA PRO A 222 -82.65 -38.50 31.75
C PRO A 222 -82.85 -39.00 33.19
N LEU A 223 -83.70 -40.02 33.33
CA LEU A 223 -83.90 -40.74 34.58
C LEU A 223 -82.59 -41.44 34.97
N LEU A 224 -82.21 -41.34 36.25
CA LEU A 224 -81.07 -42.07 36.79
C LEU A 224 -81.39 -43.58 36.85
N PRO A 225 -80.39 -44.47 36.83
CA PRO A 225 -80.61 -45.91 36.90
C PRO A 225 -81.56 -46.33 38.05
N GLU A 226 -81.33 -45.79 39.25
CA GLU A 226 -82.14 -46.05 40.45
C GLU A 226 -83.59 -45.51 40.36
N GLU A 227 -83.84 -44.54 39.48
CA GLU A 227 -85.17 -43.96 39.26
C GLU A 227 -85.94 -44.74 38.18
N ARG A 228 -85.22 -45.31 37.19
CA ARG A 228 -85.82 -46.16 36.14
C ARG A 228 -86.39 -47.46 36.72
N GLU A 229 -85.83 -47.94 37.82
CA GLU A 229 -86.34 -49.09 38.58
C GLU A 229 -87.66 -48.76 39.29
N ARG A 230 -87.80 -47.52 39.79
CA ARG A 230 -88.99 -47.04 40.53
C ARG A 230 -90.08 -46.50 39.63
N GLN A 231 -89.73 -45.97 38.46
CA GLN A 231 -90.66 -45.35 37.52
C GLN A 231 -90.39 -45.82 36.08
N ARG A 232 -91.41 -46.40 35.43
CA ARG A 232 -91.35 -46.79 34.01
C ARG A 232 -91.46 -45.56 33.11
N GLY A 233 -90.36 -44.84 32.95
CA GLY A 233 -90.25 -43.69 32.04
C GLY A 233 -90.95 -42.43 32.55
N MET A 234 -91.22 -41.49 31.64
CA MET A 234 -91.85 -40.20 31.95
C MET A 234 -93.17 -40.02 31.17
N PRO A 235 -94.22 -40.83 31.45
CA PRO A 235 -95.47 -40.79 30.69
C PRO A 235 -96.27 -39.48 30.87
N HIS A 236 -95.96 -38.72 31.91
CA HIS A 236 -96.57 -37.43 32.23
C HIS A 236 -95.95 -36.26 31.44
N LEU A 237 -94.84 -36.47 30.72
CA LEU A 237 -94.20 -35.44 29.90
C LEU A 237 -94.32 -35.80 28.43
N HIS A 238 -94.93 -34.92 27.65
CA HIS A 238 -95.02 -35.07 26.20
C HIS A 238 -94.21 -33.97 25.49
N PHE A 239 -93.41 -34.42 24.51
CA PHE A 239 -92.59 -33.57 23.66
C PHE A 239 -93.16 -33.65 22.23
N PRO A 240 -93.88 -32.62 21.76
CA PRO A 240 -94.41 -32.63 20.40
C PRO A 240 -93.26 -32.70 19.38
N PRO A 241 -93.19 -33.72 18.49
CA PRO A 241 -92.06 -33.90 17.58
C PRO A 241 -91.94 -32.79 16.53
N GLN A 242 -93.02 -32.04 16.29
CA GLN A 242 -93.10 -30.95 15.32
C GLN A 242 -92.77 -29.59 15.93
N ASP A 243 -92.67 -29.49 17.26
CA ASP A 243 -92.43 -28.23 17.95
C ASP A 243 -91.42 -28.39 19.10
N ALA A 244 -90.20 -27.94 18.85
CA ALA A 244 -89.11 -27.95 19.82
C ALA A 244 -89.25 -26.88 20.93
N ARG A 245 -90.33 -26.10 20.95
CA ARG A 245 -90.57 -25.02 21.94
C ARG A 245 -91.61 -25.39 22.98
N SER A 246 -92.44 -26.39 22.74
CA SER A 246 -93.51 -26.78 23.66
C SER A 246 -93.16 -27.99 24.52
N LEU A 247 -93.64 -27.96 25.76
CA LEU A 247 -93.63 -29.07 26.71
C LEU A 247 -95.02 -29.22 27.31
N VAL A 248 -95.60 -30.40 27.20
CA VAL A 248 -96.92 -30.68 27.77
C VAL A 248 -96.75 -31.60 28.97
N LEU A 249 -97.23 -31.16 30.13
CA LEU A 249 -97.26 -31.94 31.37
C LEU A 249 -98.70 -32.38 31.65
N THR A 250 -98.89 -33.68 31.83
CA THR A 250 -100.20 -34.23 32.16
C THR A 250 -100.18 -34.90 33.53
N ARG A 251 -101.20 -34.61 34.35
CA ARG A 251 -101.35 -35.17 35.69
C ARG A 251 -102.73 -35.80 35.83
N PRO A 252 -102.84 -37.03 36.37
CA PRO A 252 -104.14 -37.57 36.75
C PRO A 252 -104.73 -36.72 37.88
N ASP A 253 -106.00 -36.34 37.75
CA ASP A 253 -106.71 -35.66 38.83
C ASP A 253 -107.01 -36.65 39.98
N ASP A 254 -106.52 -36.33 41.17
CA ASP A 254 -106.68 -37.12 42.40
C ASP A 254 -107.95 -36.72 43.18
N SER A 255 -108.83 -35.90 42.60
CA SER A 255 -110.09 -35.50 43.22
C SER A 255 -110.97 -36.73 43.51
N GLN A 256 -111.03 -37.12 44.80
CA GLN A 256 -111.78 -38.27 45.31
C GLN A 256 -113.30 -38.01 45.37
N VAL A 257 -113.89 -37.44 44.32
CA VAL A 257 -115.34 -37.23 44.26
C VAL A 257 -115.90 -37.95 43.05
N GLY A 258 -116.44 -39.14 43.29
CA GLY A 258 -117.52 -39.76 42.52
C GLY A 258 -117.27 -39.98 41.01
N ARG A 259 -117.04 -41.24 40.65
CA ARG A 259 -117.37 -41.91 39.37
C ARG A 259 -117.66 -41.03 38.12
N GLU A 260 -116.89 -41.32 37.05
CA GLU A 260 -117.17 -41.04 35.63
C GLU A 260 -116.54 -39.79 34.97
N ARG A 261 -115.25 -39.54 35.20
CA ARG A 261 -114.21 -39.26 34.18
C ARG A 261 -112.95 -38.83 34.91
N ARG A 262 -111.87 -39.60 34.79
CA ARG A 262 -110.54 -39.07 35.11
C ARG A 262 -110.25 -37.98 34.08
N VAL A 263 -110.46 -36.73 34.43
CA VAL A 263 -109.99 -35.60 33.62
C VAL A 263 -108.50 -35.50 33.87
N GLU A 264 -107.69 -35.79 32.86
CA GLU A 264 -106.26 -35.53 32.94
C GLU A 264 -106.05 -34.01 32.94
N LEU A 265 -105.42 -33.48 33.99
CA LEU A 265 -105.03 -32.08 34.05
C LEU A 265 -103.84 -31.88 33.10
N ARG A 266 -104.04 -31.08 32.06
CA ARG A 266 -103.03 -30.76 31.04
C ARG A 266 -102.48 -29.36 31.24
N TYR A 267 -101.15 -29.25 31.30
CA TYR A 267 -100.43 -27.99 31.39
C TYR A 267 -99.51 -27.84 30.19
N ASP A 268 -99.79 -26.86 29.34
CA ASP A 268 -98.96 -26.53 28.17
C ASP A 268 -97.97 -25.41 28.53
N PHE A 269 -96.67 -25.68 28.35
CA PHE A 269 -95.61 -24.71 28.56
C PHE A 269 -94.91 -24.40 27.23
N SER A 270 -94.59 -23.12 27.01
CA SER A 270 -93.84 -22.66 25.84
C SER A 270 -92.53 -22.01 26.28
N PHE A 271 -91.43 -22.39 25.63
CA PHE A 271 -90.07 -21.94 25.88
C PHE A 271 -89.39 -21.55 24.57
N ASP A 272 -88.21 -20.92 24.62
CA ASP A 272 -87.42 -20.67 23.41
C ASP A 272 -86.91 -21.98 22.80
N ARG A 273 -86.66 -22.97 23.65
CA ARG A 273 -86.33 -24.35 23.28
C ARG A 273 -86.54 -25.32 24.45
N VAL A 274 -86.98 -26.53 24.13
CA VAL A 274 -87.14 -27.66 25.05
C VAL A 274 -86.16 -28.77 24.64
N PHE A 275 -85.27 -29.14 25.55
CA PHE A 275 -84.31 -30.22 25.39
C PHE A 275 -84.86 -31.50 26.04
N PRO A 276 -85.16 -32.55 25.26
CA PRO A 276 -85.64 -33.80 25.80
C PRO A 276 -84.53 -34.56 26.55
N PRO A 277 -84.87 -35.63 27.28
CA PRO A 277 -83.93 -36.45 28.05
C PRO A 277 -82.72 -36.99 27.27
N GLY A 278 -82.88 -37.20 25.96
CA GLY A 278 -81.82 -37.67 25.07
C GLY A 278 -80.86 -36.58 24.59
N ALA A 279 -81.15 -35.30 24.86
CA ALA A 279 -80.34 -34.18 24.38
C ALA A 279 -78.95 -34.16 25.01
N SER A 280 -77.92 -34.04 24.16
CA SER A 280 -76.53 -34.01 24.59
C SER A 280 -76.12 -32.66 25.17
N GLN A 281 -75.04 -32.62 25.96
CA GLN A 281 -74.43 -31.35 26.39
C GLN A 281 -73.99 -30.49 25.20
N GLN A 282 -73.58 -31.11 24.10
CA GLN A 282 -73.10 -30.39 22.92
C GLN A 282 -74.24 -29.67 22.22
N GLU A 283 -75.42 -30.29 22.10
CA GLU A 283 -76.61 -29.65 21.56
C GLU A 283 -77.02 -28.42 22.39
N ILE A 284 -76.96 -28.52 23.72
CA ILE A 284 -77.25 -27.40 24.61
C ILE A 284 -76.23 -26.29 24.42
N PHE A 285 -74.93 -26.62 24.35
CA PHE A 285 -73.88 -25.64 24.13
C PHE A 285 -74.00 -24.94 22.76
N ARG A 286 -74.40 -25.64 21.69
CA ARG A 286 -74.61 -25.03 20.36
C ARG A 286 -75.65 -23.91 20.37
N GLU A 287 -76.63 -23.95 21.27
CA GLU A 287 -77.62 -22.88 21.42
C GLU A 287 -77.09 -21.68 22.23
N ILE A 288 -76.13 -21.94 23.11
CA ILE A 288 -75.54 -20.94 24.02
C ILE A 288 -74.24 -20.35 23.46
N GLN A 289 -73.57 -21.00 22.50
CA GLN A 289 -72.26 -20.60 21.98
C GLN A 289 -72.22 -19.15 21.47
N LEU A 290 -73.34 -18.66 20.93
CA LEU A 290 -73.44 -17.29 20.45
C LEU A 290 -73.44 -16.27 21.61
N LEU A 291 -73.96 -16.63 22.78
CA LEU A 291 -73.84 -15.79 23.97
C LEU A 291 -72.40 -15.73 24.47
N VAL A 292 -71.63 -16.81 24.35
CA VAL A 292 -70.19 -16.80 24.67
C VAL A 292 -69.46 -15.83 23.74
N GLN A 293 -69.78 -15.84 22.43
CA GLN A 293 -69.24 -14.88 21.49
C GLN A 293 -69.62 -13.43 21.86
N SER A 294 -70.86 -13.17 22.29
CA SER A 294 -71.26 -11.83 22.77
C SER A 294 -70.44 -11.39 23.98
N ALA A 295 -70.12 -12.30 24.90
CA ALA A 295 -69.25 -12.00 26.04
C ALA A 295 -67.81 -11.65 25.60
N LEU A 296 -67.27 -12.35 24.61
CA LEU A 296 -65.96 -12.02 24.01
C LEU A 296 -65.98 -10.67 23.27
N ASP A 297 -67.13 -10.32 22.68
CA ASP A 297 -67.34 -9.06 21.97
C ASP A 297 -67.55 -7.87 22.94
N GLY A 298 -67.57 -8.11 24.25
CA GLY A 298 -67.65 -7.08 25.30
C GLY A 298 -69.04 -6.85 25.88
N TYR A 299 -70.03 -7.69 25.53
CA TYR A 299 -71.39 -7.56 26.06
C TYR A 299 -71.56 -8.33 27.38
N PRO A 300 -72.27 -7.79 28.37
CA PRO A 300 -72.56 -8.49 29.61
C PRO A 300 -73.55 -9.63 29.34
N VAL A 301 -73.16 -10.85 29.70
CA VAL A 301 -73.97 -12.06 29.52
C VAL A 301 -74.14 -12.75 30.86
N CYS A 302 -75.36 -13.21 31.15
CA CYS A 302 -75.65 -13.99 32.34
C CYS A 302 -76.43 -15.26 31.98
N ILE A 303 -75.99 -16.39 32.51
CA ILE A 303 -76.62 -17.70 32.31
C ILE A 303 -76.98 -18.23 33.69
N PHE A 304 -78.28 -18.47 33.89
CA PHE A 304 -78.81 -19.05 35.12
C PHE A 304 -79.34 -20.45 34.86
N ALA A 305 -79.04 -21.36 35.78
CA ALA A 305 -79.68 -22.67 35.84
C ALA A 305 -80.68 -22.71 36.99
N TYR A 306 -81.96 -22.89 36.69
CA TYR A 306 -83.04 -22.93 37.67
C TYR A 306 -83.68 -24.32 37.77
N GLY A 307 -84.15 -24.70 38.95
CA GLY A 307 -84.87 -25.95 39.21
C GLY A 307 -84.62 -26.52 40.61
N GLN A 308 -85.36 -27.56 40.98
CA GLN A 308 -85.23 -28.22 42.28
C GLN A 308 -83.90 -28.97 42.47
N THR A 309 -83.56 -29.37 43.70
CA THR A 309 -82.41 -30.25 43.96
C THR A 309 -82.55 -31.56 43.18
N GLY A 310 -81.47 -32.01 42.55
CA GLY A 310 -81.48 -33.20 41.68
C GLY A 310 -82.04 -32.99 40.27
N SER A 311 -82.43 -31.77 39.86
CA SER A 311 -82.94 -31.49 38.51
C SER A 311 -81.87 -31.44 37.40
N GLY A 312 -80.58 -31.42 37.76
CA GLY A 312 -79.47 -31.37 36.79
C GLY A 312 -78.84 -30.00 36.55
N LYS A 313 -79.05 -29.00 37.44
CA LYS A 313 -78.41 -27.67 37.36
C LYS A 313 -76.88 -27.74 37.24
N THR A 314 -76.20 -28.37 38.21
CA THR A 314 -74.74 -28.54 38.22
C THR A 314 -74.25 -29.32 37.00
N PHE A 315 -74.98 -30.36 36.60
CA PHE A 315 -74.66 -31.13 35.40
C PHE A 315 -74.76 -30.29 34.12
N THR A 316 -75.70 -29.35 34.06
CA THR A 316 -75.87 -28.46 32.91
C THR A 316 -74.73 -27.44 32.82
N MET A 317 -74.34 -26.85 33.94
CA MET A 317 -73.32 -25.81 34.00
C MET A 317 -71.89 -26.35 33.97
N GLU A 318 -71.60 -27.43 34.71
CA GLU A 318 -70.25 -27.97 34.89
C GLU A 318 -70.03 -29.31 34.16
N GLY A 319 -71.10 -30.00 33.73
CA GLY A 319 -70.99 -31.37 33.21
C GLY A 319 -70.71 -32.41 34.29
N ARG A 320 -70.17 -33.57 33.90
CA ARG A 320 -69.71 -34.60 34.85
C ARG A 320 -68.33 -34.23 35.37
N ARG A 321 -68.15 -34.13 36.70
CA ARG A 321 -66.84 -33.95 37.38
C ARG A 321 -65.93 -35.20 37.36
N LEU A 322 -66.04 -36.07 36.35
CA LEU A 322 -65.23 -37.28 36.24
C LEU A 322 -64.21 -37.12 35.12
N GLY A 323 -63.01 -36.67 35.50
CA GLY A 323 -61.80 -36.73 34.69
C GLY A 323 -61.77 -35.73 33.53
N ARG A 324 -60.57 -35.23 33.24
CA ARG A 324 -60.27 -34.42 32.06
C ARG A 324 -60.64 -35.20 30.77
N GLN A 325 -61.87 -35.09 30.31
CA GLN A 325 -62.17 -35.13 28.89
C GLN A 325 -62.44 -33.68 28.51
N PHE A 326 -61.35 -32.98 28.21
CA PHE A 326 -61.39 -31.67 27.57
C PHE A 326 -62.32 -31.78 26.36
N TRP A 327 -63.32 -30.91 26.31
CA TRP A 327 -63.99 -30.54 25.08
C TRP A 327 -62.91 -30.10 24.08
N GLY A 328 -62.62 -30.91 23.06
CA GLY A 328 -61.71 -30.56 21.98
C GLY A 328 -60.39 -31.35 21.90
N ARG A 329 -60.44 -32.69 21.80
CA ARG A 329 -59.39 -33.42 21.06
C ARG A 329 -60.01 -34.41 20.08
N ALA A 330 -59.59 -34.21 18.82
CA ALA A 330 -59.86 -34.90 17.56
C ALA A 330 -61.29 -34.84 17.05
#